data_AF-U2CTT8-F1
#
_entry.id   AF-U2CTT8-F1
#
_cell.length_a   1.000
_cell.length_b   1.000
_cell.length_c   1.000
_cell.angle_alpha   90.00
_cell.angle_beta   90.00
_cell.angle_gamma   90.00
#
_symmetry.space_group_name_H-M   'P 1'
#
loop_
_entity.id
_entity.type
_entity.pdbx_description
1 polymer ?
#
loop_
_entity_poly.entity_id
_entity_poly.type
_entity_poly.pdbx_seq_one_letter_code
_entity_poly.pdbx_strand_id
1 'polypeptide(L)'
;MLLGFLVLSTSHSIIFLFIAVLFIGFAFAIIYPLFLIDATKCVPQYESTFSLSIVGSFALLGQFLSPLVVNAAGKITGISSVRLPFQFSAIACIIVIVILFFSNIGHRAIDS
;
A
#
# COMPACT_ATOMS: atom_id res chain seq x y z
N MET A 1 -4.11 6.60 -4.46
CA MET A 1 -2.81 6.36 -3.79
C MET A 1 -1.65 6.28 -4.78
N LEU A 2 -1.65 5.36 -5.76
CA LEU A 2 -0.58 5.21 -6.76
C LEU A 2 -0.17 6.53 -7.44
N LEU A 3 -1.15 7.28 -7.99
CA LEU A 3 -0.90 8.55 -8.66
C LEU A 3 -0.18 9.57 -7.75
N GLY A 4 -0.53 9.60 -6.46
CA GLY A 4 0.14 10.49 -5.50
C GLY A 4 1.61 10.09 -5.29
N PHE A 5 1.91 8.80 -5.13
CA PHE A 5 3.30 8.34 -5.02
C PHE A 5 4.12 8.58 -6.29
N LEU A 6 3.51 8.45 -7.49
CA LEU A 6 4.18 8.77 -8.75
C LEU A 6 4.52 10.27 -8.85
N VAL A 7 3.60 11.15 -8.46
CA VAL A 7 3.87 12.61 -8.43
C VAL A 7 4.97 12.94 -7.42
N LEU A 8 4.97 12.33 -6.23
CA LEU A 8 6.03 12.51 -5.24
C LEU A 8 7.40 11.99 -5.73
N SER A 9 7.41 10.95 -6.55
CA SER A 9 8.64 10.40 -7.12
C SER A 9 9.34 11.34 -8.11
N THR A 10 8.61 12.21 -8.80
CA THR A 10 9.17 13.05 -9.88
C THR A 10 9.15 14.54 -9.56
N SER A 11 8.38 14.95 -8.55
CA SER A 11 8.19 16.37 -8.23
C SER A 11 9.46 17.01 -7.66
N HIS A 12 9.72 18.23 -8.13
CA HIS A 12 10.72 19.16 -7.60
C HIS A 12 10.06 20.38 -6.95
N SER A 13 8.73 20.50 -7.03
CA SER A 13 7.97 21.68 -6.57
C SER A 13 7.05 21.32 -5.40
N ILE A 14 7.02 22.22 -4.42
CA ILE A 14 6.28 22.07 -3.15
C ILE A 14 4.77 21.97 -3.41
N ILE A 15 4.24 22.69 -4.41
CA ILE A 15 2.80 22.68 -4.72
C ILE A 15 2.35 21.28 -5.14
N PHE A 16 3.13 20.61 -5.99
CA PHE A 16 2.84 19.24 -6.41
C PHE A 16 2.97 18.23 -5.27
N LEU A 17 3.82 18.50 -4.28
CA LEU A 17 3.93 17.68 -3.07
C LEU A 17 2.63 17.73 -2.26
N PHE A 18 2.06 18.92 -2.05
CA PHE A 18 0.77 19.05 -1.36
C PHE A 18 -0.37 18.34 -2.09
N ILE A 19 -0.45 18.51 -3.41
CA ILE A 19 -1.45 17.83 -4.23
C ILE A 19 -1.30 16.31 -4.11
N ALA A 20 -0.07 15.80 -4.19
CA ALA A 20 0.21 14.37 -4.06
C ALA A 20 -0.20 13.82 -2.68
N VAL A 21 0.10 14.54 -1.61
CA VAL A 21 -0.29 14.16 -0.24
C VAL A 21 -1.81 14.13 -0.08
N LEU A 22 -2.55 15.07 -0.69
CA LEU A 22 -4.02 15.04 -0.70
C LEU A 22 -4.55 13.78 -1.38
N PHE A 23 -4.02 13.40 -2.54
CA PHE A 23 -4.41 12.16 -3.24
C PHE A 23 -4.08 10.90 -2.45
N ILE A 24 -2.97 10.88 -1.71
CA ILE A 24 -2.59 9.75 -0.86
C ILE A 24 -3.54 9.68 0.33
N GLY A 25 -3.72 10.79 1.05
CA GLY A 25 -4.57 10.87 2.24
C GLY A 25 -6.03 10.50 1.95
N PHE A 26 -6.59 11.05 0.87
CA PHE A 26 -7.96 10.74 0.46
C PHE A 26 -8.14 9.25 0.11
N ALA A 27 -7.21 8.68 -0.67
CA ALA A 27 -7.27 7.27 -1.00
C ALA A 27 -7.10 6.38 0.24
N PHE A 28 -6.20 6.74 1.15
CA PHE A 28 -5.97 5.99 2.39
C PHE A 28 -7.19 6.03 3.30
N ALA A 29 -7.84 7.20 3.42
CA ALA A 29 -9.05 7.37 4.23
C ALA A 29 -10.21 6.47 3.76
N ILE A 30 -10.28 6.17 2.46
CA ILE A 30 -11.30 5.25 1.90
C ILE A 30 -10.86 3.79 2.05
N ILE A 31 -9.63 3.46 1.67
CA ILE A 31 -9.15 2.07 1.59
C ILE A 31 -8.99 1.45 2.98
N TYR A 32 -8.44 2.19 3.94
CA TYR A 32 -8.12 1.66 5.27
C TYR A 32 -9.34 1.07 6.01
N PRO A 33 -10.48 1.79 6.16
CA PRO A 33 -11.64 1.21 6.83
C PRO A 33 -12.25 0.03 6.06
N LEU A 34 -12.29 0.10 4.72
CA LEU A 34 -12.80 -1.01 3.90
C LEU A 34 -11.98 -2.28 4.10
N PHE A 35 -10.65 -2.15 4.14
CA PHE A 35 -9.74 -3.27 4.38
C PHE A 35 -9.96 -3.92 5.75
N LEU A 36 -10.19 -3.14 6.81
CA LEU A 36 -10.50 -3.67 8.14
C LEU A 36 -11.84 -4.40 8.18
N ILE A 37 -12.85 -3.88 7.48
CA ILE A 37 -14.17 -4.51 7.37
C ILE A 37 -14.06 -5.84 6.60
N ASP A 38 -13.30 -5.88 5.51
CA ASP A 38 -13.15 -7.11 4.72
C ASP A 38 -12.37 -8.18 5.49
N ALA A 39 -11.40 -7.78 6.33
CA ALA A 39 -10.70 -8.70 7.22
C ALA A 39 -11.60 -9.37 8.27
N THR A 40 -12.65 -8.68 8.73
CA THR A 40 -13.60 -9.24 9.72
C THR A 40 -14.74 -10.03 9.08
N LYS A 41 -15.10 -9.75 7.82
CA LYS A 41 -16.12 -10.52 7.08
C LYS A 41 -15.73 -11.97 6.80
N CYS A 42 -14.42 -12.26 6.71
CA CYS A 42 -13.91 -13.59 6.41
C CYS A 42 -13.90 -14.54 7.62
N VAL A 43 -14.27 -14.05 8.81
CA VAL A 43 -14.23 -14.82 10.06
C VAL A 43 -15.54 -14.68 10.84
N PRO A 44 -15.86 -15.63 11.74
CA PRO A 44 -16.98 -15.48 12.67
C PRO A 44 -16.83 -14.23 13.55
N GLN A 45 -17.96 -13.65 13.98
CA GLN A 45 -17.98 -12.38 14.71
C GLN A 45 -17.20 -12.42 16.05
N TYR A 46 -17.14 -13.57 16.71
CA TYR A 46 -16.38 -13.75 17.95
C TYR A 46 -14.85 -13.80 17.72
N GLU A 47 -14.39 -14.07 16.50
CA GLU A 47 -12.96 -14.10 16.12
C GLU A 47 -12.50 -12.80 15.44
N SER A 48 -13.39 -11.83 15.23
CA SER A 48 -13.08 -10.57 14.53
C SER A 48 -11.92 -9.82 15.17
N THR A 49 -11.87 -9.76 16.51
CA THR A 49 -10.75 -9.12 17.24
C THR A 49 -9.42 -9.81 16.99
N PHE A 50 -9.42 -11.15 16.93
CA PHE A 50 -8.22 -11.93 16.64
C PHE A 50 -7.76 -11.72 15.20
N SER A 51 -8.67 -11.74 14.22
CA SER A 51 -8.38 -11.42 12.82
C SER A 51 -7.75 -10.04 12.66
N LEU A 52 -8.35 -9.01 13.27
CA LEU A 52 -7.80 -7.65 13.26
C LEU A 52 -6.43 -7.56 13.95
N SER A 53 -6.19 -8.34 15.00
CA SER A 53 -4.89 -8.37 15.69
C SER A 53 -3.80 -8.98 14.82
N ILE A 54 -4.11 -10.02 14.05
CA ILE A 54 -3.19 -10.59 13.06
C ILE A 54 -2.90 -9.56 11.96
N VAL A 55 -3.94 -8.98 11.37
CA VAL A 55 -3.80 -7.96 10.30
C VAL A 55 -2.97 -6.78 10.80
N GLY A 56 -3.25 -6.28 12.01
CA GLY A 56 -2.48 -5.21 12.65
C GLY A 56 -1.02 -5.60 12.89
N SER A 57 -0.74 -6.84 13.30
CA SER A 57 0.63 -7.34 13.51
C SER A 57 1.43 -7.34 12.20
N PHE A 58 0.81 -7.78 11.09
CA PHE A 58 1.43 -7.71 9.77
C PHE A 58 1.62 -6.28 9.28
N ALA A 59 0.69 -5.37 9.58
CA ALA A 59 0.85 -3.95 9.24
C ALA A 59 2.05 -3.32 9.96
N LEU A 60 2.21 -3.58 11.26
CA LEU A 60 3.37 -3.13 12.05
C LEU A 60 4.67 -3.75 11.55
N LEU A 61 4.66 -5.05 11.24
CA LEU A 61 5.80 -5.74 10.65
C LEU A 61 6.20 -5.11 9.31
N GLY A 62 5.23 -4.77 8.45
CA GLY A 62 5.48 -4.07 7.21
C GLY A 62 6.09 -2.68 7.43
N GLN A 63 5.60 -1.92 8.40
CA GLN A 63 6.17 -0.61 8.76
C GLN A 63 7.61 -0.72 9.27
N PHE A 64 7.92 -1.77 10.04
CA PHE A 64 9.27 -2.05 10.52
C PHE A 64 10.22 -2.48 9.38
N LEU A 65 9.77 -3.37 8.49
CA LEU A 65 10.57 -3.88 7.39
C LEU A 65 10.76 -2.86 6.25
N SER A 66 9.78 -1.99 6.00
CA SER A 66 9.80 -1.01 4.91
C SER A 66 11.13 -0.21 4.83
N PRO A 67 11.60 0.48 5.88
CA PRO A 67 12.87 1.21 5.82
C PRO A 67 14.07 0.27 5.61
N LEU A 68 14.06 -0.95 6.14
CA LEU A 68 15.14 -1.92 5.92
C LEU A 68 15.25 -2.30 4.44
N VAL A 69 14.11 -2.62 3.81
CA VAL A 69 14.05 -3.00 2.40
C VAL A 69 14.42 -1.82 1.49
N VAL A 70 13.88 -0.64 1.77
CA VAL A 70 14.16 0.60 1.01
C VAL A 70 15.64 0.97 1.12
N ASN A 71 16.24 0.91 2.31
CA ASN A 71 17.66 1.21 2.50
C ASN A 71 18.57 0.16 1.85
N ALA A 72 18.21 -1.13 1.91
CA ALA A 72 18.93 -2.17 1.21
C ALA A 72 18.89 -1.96 -0.31
N ALA A 73 17.71 -1.65 -0.87
CA ALA A 73 17.55 -1.33 -2.28
C ALA A 73 18.38 -0.10 -2.70
N GLY A 74 18.40 0.95 -1.87
CA GLY A 74 19.24 2.13 -2.10
C GLY A 74 20.74 1.81 -2.15
N LYS A 75 21.23 0.96 -1.24
CA LYS A 75 22.63 0.51 -1.22
C LYS A 75 22.99 -0.33 -2.45
N ILE A 76 22.11 -1.22 -2.89
CA ILE A 76 22.35 -2.09 -4.06
C ILE A 76 22.34 -1.30 -5.37
N THR A 77 21.42 -0.35 -5.49
CA THR A 77 21.27 0.47 -6.72
C THR A 77 22.26 1.64 -6.77
N GLY A 78 22.92 1.98 -5.66
CA GLY A 78 23.79 3.15 -5.53
C GLY A 78 23.02 4.49 -5.52
N ILE A 79 21.69 4.46 -5.44
CA ILE A 79 20.81 5.63 -5.49
C ILE A 79 20.44 6.04 -4.05
N SER A 80 21.05 7.11 -3.54
CA SER A 80 20.75 7.66 -2.22
C SER A 80 19.87 8.91 -2.33
N SER A 81 18.69 8.77 -2.94
CA SER A 81 17.75 9.87 -3.11
C SER A 81 16.62 9.82 -2.09
N VAL A 82 16.22 10.99 -1.57
CA VAL A 82 15.03 11.17 -0.72
C VAL A 82 13.74 10.68 -1.40
N ARG A 83 13.78 10.48 -2.72
CA ARG A 83 12.65 10.03 -3.55
C ARG A 83 12.49 8.52 -3.62
N LEU A 84 13.52 7.76 -3.26
CA LEU A 84 13.53 6.30 -3.35
C LEU A 84 12.40 5.64 -2.56
N PRO A 85 12.06 6.08 -1.33
CA PRO A 85 10.89 5.55 -0.62
C PRO A 85 9.58 5.71 -1.41
N PHE A 86 9.37 6.87 -2.06
CA PHE A 86 8.15 7.12 -2.83
C PHE A 86 8.07 6.26 -4.10
N GLN A 87 9.21 6.04 -4.76
CA GLN A 87 9.33 5.11 -5.89
C GLN A 87 8.98 3.68 -5.46
N PHE A 88 9.54 3.25 -4.33
CA PHE A 88 9.29 1.93 -3.78
C PHE A 88 7.81 1.75 -3.42
N SER A 89 7.18 2.75 -2.80
CA SER A 89 5.74 2.73 -2.50
C SER A 89 4.87 2.73 -3.76
N ALA A 90 5.28 3.41 -4.84
CA ALA A 90 4.57 3.36 -6.11
C ALA A 90 4.61 1.95 -6.72
N ILE A 91 5.78 1.30 -6.71
CA ILE A 91 5.95 -0.09 -7.18
C ILE A 91 5.10 -1.05 -6.33
N ALA A 92 5.12 -0.91 -5.00
CA ALA A 92 4.29 -1.71 -4.11
C ALA A 92 2.79 -1.55 -4.43
N CYS A 93 2.32 -0.32 -4.70
CA CYS A 93 0.95 -0.08 -5.13
C CYS A 93 0.61 -0.79 -6.46
N ILE A 94 1.53 -0.79 -7.43
CA ILE A 94 1.33 -1.49 -8.71
C ILE A 94 1.19 -2.99 -8.47
N ILE A 95 2.06 -3.58 -7.64
CA ILE A 95 2.01 -5.00 -7.30
C ILE A 95 0.64 -5.36 -6.70
N VAL A 96 0.14 -4.57 -5.75
CA VAL A 96 -1.18 -4.79 -5.14
C VAL A 96 -2.29 -4.70 -6.19
N ILE A 97 -2.26 -3.69 -7.07
CA ILE A 97 -3.25 -3.55 -8.16
C ILE A 97 -3.24 -4.78 -9.07
N VAL A 98 -2.06 -5.28 -9.43
CA VAL A 98 -1.92 -6.48 -10.27
C VAL A 98 -2.50 -7.71 -9.58
N ILE A 99 -2.18 -7.93 -8.29
CA ILE A 99 -2.73 -9.04 -7.50
C ILE A 99 -4.27 -8.96 -7.45
N LEU A 100 -4.83 -7.79 -7.17
CA LEU A 100 -6.28 -7.59 -7.11
C LEU A 100 -6.94 -7.79 -8.48
N PHE A 101 -6.30 -7.35 -9.56
CA PHE A 101 -6.80 -7.54 -10.90
C PHE A 101 -6.90 -9.03 -11.27
N PHE A 102 -5.87 -9.81 -11.00
CA PHE A 102 -5.89 -11.27 -11.22
C PHE A 102 -6.89 -11.98 -10.32
N SER A 103 -7.01 -11.59 -9.05
CA SER A 103 -7.99 -12.16 -8.12
C SER A 103 -9.44 -11.91 -8.58
N ASN A 104 -9.75 -10.70 -9.07
CA ASN A 104 -11.08 -10.36 -9.57
C ASN A 104 -11.45 -11.17 -10.82
N ILE A 105 -10.50 -11.37 -11.74
CA ILE A 105 -10.69 -12.23 -12.91
C ILE A 105 -10.96 -13.69 -12.49
N GLY A 106 -10.22 -14.19 -11.50
CA GLY A 106 -10.42 -15.55 -10.97
C GLY A 106 -11.82 -15.76 -10.39
N HIS A 107 -12.35 -14.79 -9.65
CA HIS A 107 -13.72 -14.88 -9.13
C HIS A 107 -14.78 -14.89 -10.24
N ARG A 108 -14.62 -14.05 -11.27
CA ARG A 108 -15.57 -13.98 -12.40
C ARG A 108 -15.59 -15.23 -13.28
N ALA A 109 -14.52 -16.01 -13.31
CA ALA A 109 -14.43 -17.24 -14.09
C ALA A 109 -15.04 -18.48 -13.40
N ILE A 110 -15.31 -18.41 -12.10
CA ILE A 110 -15.91 -19.50 -11.30
C ILE A 110 -17.44 -19.36 -11.25
N ASP A 111 -17.96 -18.14 -11.39
CA ASP A 111 -19.40 -17.82 -11.35
C ASP A 111 -20.10 -17.88 -12.73
N SER A 112 -19.43 -18.31 -13.79
CA SER A 112 -19.92 -18.41 -15.19
C SER A 112 -19.85 -19.83 -15.72
#